data_AF-A0A1I8IFZ8-F1
#
_entry.id   AF-A0A1I8IFZ8-F1
#
_cell.length_a   1.000
_cell.length_b   1.000
_cell.length_c   1.000
_cell.angle_alpha   90.00
_cell.angle_beta   90.00
_cell.angle_gamma   90.00
#
_symmetry.space_group_name_H-M   'P 1'
#
loop_
_entity.id
_entity.type
_entity.pdbx_description
1 polymer ?
#
loop_
_entity_poly.entity_id
_entity_poly.type
_entity_poly.pdbx_seq_one_letter_code
_entity_poly.pdbx_strand_id
1 'polypeptide(L)'
;VLGFDVDFINTVQFSNHTAYPVFKGDRLSTDQLKELYSALAENSIDNYSYVLTGFCFSADLLKEILEIVRHQKKKNPKLLYFCDPVLGDNGKFYVPEELVPAFKEALEVADFLTPNQFELQQLSGLPVTDEPSALAAIDTLMRSHANLKFVCLTSTDFGDANGILHGLAVARGSGEGSVQRLRYQMPRLAESFVGTGDLFTALLLAWNHKLPDNPKLVLERVISTVYTVLLATVDYIK
;
A
#
# COMPACT_ATOMS: atom_id res chain seq x y z
N VAL A 1 1.82 -16.55 11.13
CA VAL A 1 1.52 -17.21 9.83
C VAL A 1 2.67 -17.09 8.83
N LEU A 2 3.34 -15.93 8.68
CA LEU A 2 4.41 -15.75 7.68
C LEU A 2 5.84 -15.64 8.25
N GLY A 3 6.00 -15.65 9.58
CA GLY A 3 7.31 -15.71 10.27
C GLY A 3 7.96 -14.37 10.55
N PHE A 4 7.18 -13.29 10.65
CA PHE A 4 7.66 -11.96 10.99
C PHE A 4 7.29 -11.62 12.43
N ASP A 5 8.23 -11.00 13.14
CA ASP A 5 7.95 -10.23 14.35
C ASP A 5 7.51 -8.82 13.92
N VAL A 6 6.38 -8.36 14.47
CA VAL A 6 5.72 -7.13 14.02
C VAL A 6 5.40 -6.27 15.22
N ASP A 7 5.99 -5.08 15.25
CA ASP A 7 5.57 -3.99 16.12
C ASP A 7 4.53 -3.15 15.37
N PHE A 8 3.34 -3.02 15.94
CA PHE A 8 2.24 -2.27 15.34
C PHE A 8 2.01 -0.96 16.10
N ILE A 9 1.82 0.12 15.34
CA ILE A 9 1.34 1.40 15.87
C ILE A 9 0.02 1.70 15.16
N ASN A 10 -1.08 1.65 15.92
CA ASN A 10 -2.40 1.89 15.39
C ASN A 10 -2.61 3.40 15.21
N THR A 11 -2.78 3.86 13.96
CA THR A 11 -3.10 5.26 13.65
C THR A 11 -4.52 5.62 14.13
N VAL A 12 -5.41 4.64 14.21
CA VAL A 12 -6.77 4.73 14.73
C VAL A 12 -7.13 3.48 15.52
N GLN A 13 -8.03 3.64 16.48
CA GLN A 13 -8.65 2.54 17.23
C GLN A 13 -10.16 2.72 17.14
N PHE A 14 -10.78 2.18 16.09
CA PHE A 14 -12.22 2.26 15.86
C PHE A 14 -12.92 0.94 16.17
N SER A 15 -14.21 1.01 16.51
CA SER A 15 -15.08 -0.16 16.73
C SER A 15 -15.22 -1.05 15.50
N ASN A 16 -15.20 -0.44 14.31
CA ASN A 16 -15.38 -1.08 13.00
C ASN A 16 -14.90 -0.13 11.89
N HIS A 17 -14.78 -0.64 10.67
CA HIS A 17 -14.42 0.18 9.52
C HIS A 17 -15.48 1.25 9.21
N THR A 18 -15.06 2.31 8.52
CA THR A 18 -15.86 3.53 8.25
C THR A 18 -16.98 3.33 7.24
N ALA A 19 -17.02 2.20 6.53
CA ALA A 19 -18.14 1.86 5.64
C ALA A 19 -19.44 1.49 6.38
N TYR A 20 -19.39 1.23 7.69
CA TYR A 20 -20.61 1.10 8.51
C TYR A 20 -21.21 2.48 8.84
N PRO A 21 -22.54 2.60 9.02
CA PRO A 21 -23.20 3.87 9.32
C PRO A 21 -22.76 4.53 10.63
N VAL A 22 -22.34 3.73 11.60
CA VAL A 22 -21.88 4.20 12.92
C VAL A 22 -20.57 3.52 13.24
N PHE A 23 -19.60 4.30 13.69
CA PHE A 23 -18.37 3.84 14.30
C PHE A 23 -17.97 4.82 15.40
N LYS A 24 -17.22 4.33 16.40
CA LYS A 24 -16.67 5.15 17.48
C LYS A 24 -15.24 4.74 17.74
N GLY A 25 -14.48 5.61 18.37
CA GLY A 25 -13.13 5.33 18.83
C GLY A 25 -12.19 6.51 18.62
N ASP A 26 -10.91 6.24 18.76
CA ASP A 26 -9.87 7.25 18.91
C ASP A 26 -8.91 7.30 17.72
N ARG A 27 -8.26 8.45 17.57
CA ARG A 27 -7.20 8.68 16.58
C ARG A 27 -5.91 8.96 17.33
N LEU A 28 -4.82 8.34 16.89
CA LEU A 28 -3.50 8.61 17.44
C LEU A 28 -3.09 10.03 17.06
N SER A 29 -2.69 10.83 18.05
CA SER A 29 -2.13 12.16 17.79
C SER A 29 -0.66 12.08 17.37
N THR A 30 -0.17 13.13 16.73
CA THR A 30 1.25 13.24 16.36
C THR A 30 2.17 13.18 17.59
N ASP A 31 1.77 13.80 18.70
CA ASP A 31 2.56 13.78 19.94
C ASP A 31 2.59 12.39 20.57
N GLN A 32 1.47 11.66 20.57
CA GLN A 32 1.42 10.27 21.02
C GLN A 32 2.30 9.36 20.16
N LEU A 33 2.33 9.56 18.83
CA LEU A 33 3.23 8.81 17.95
C LEU A 33 4.70 9.07 18.32
N LYS A 34 5.08 10.33 18.56
CA LYS A 34 6.44 10.70 18.99
C LYS A 34 6.81 10.06 20.32
N GLU A 35 5.92 10.08 21.30
CA GLU A 35 6.13 9.44 22.60
C GLU A 35 6.34 7.93 22.46
N LEU A 36 5.49 7.25 21.69
CA LEU A 36 5.65 5.82 21.45
C LEU A 36 6.96 5.50 20.74
N TYR A 37 7.27 6.20 19.65
CA TYR A 37 8.46 5.92 18.87
C TYR A 37 9.77 6.28 19.60
N SER A 38 9.79 7.38 20.34
CA SER A 38 10.94 7.75 21.18
C SER A 38 11.21 6.69 22.24
N ALA A 39 10.19 6.15 22.90
CA ALA A 39 10.36 5.06 23.85
C ALA A 39 10.96 3.79 23.20
N LEU A 40 10.55 3.44 21.97
CA LEU A 40 11.15 2.32 21.23
C LEU A 40 12.64 2.56 20.95
N ALA A 41 12.98 3.78 20.54
CA ALA A 41 14.37 4.18 20.25
C ALA A 41 15.25 4.21 21.51
N GLU A 42 14.74 4.76 22.62
CA GLU A 42 15.44 4.79 23.91
C GLU A 42 15.73 3.38 24.44
N ASN A 43 14.82 2.44 24.21
CA ASN A 43 15.01 1.02 24.55
C ASN A 43 15.84 0.25 23.49
N SER A 44 16.27 0.90 22.41
CA SER A 44 17.01 0.28 21.30
C SER A 44 16.28 -0.90 20.65
N ILE A 45 14.95 -0.88 20.65
CA ILE A 45 14.07 -1.88 20.03
C ILE A 45 13.45 -1.41 18.70
N ASP A 46 13.89 -0.26 18.20
CA ASP A 46 13.52 0.34 16.91
C ASP A 46 14.39 -0.18 15.74
N ASN A 47 14.74 -1.47 15.70
CA ASN A 47 15.63 -2.04 14.67
C ASN A 47 14.83 -2.78 13.60
N TYR A 48 14.30 -2.03 12.63
CA TYR A 48 13.41 -2.59 11.60
C TYR A 48 14.13 -2.92 10.29
N SER A 49 13.67 -4.00 9.66
CA SER A 49 14.03 -4.36 8.28
C SER A 49 13.02 -3.83 7.26
N TYR A 50 11.79 -3.57 7.73
CA TYR A 50 10.65 -3.16 6.92
C TYR A 50 9.82 -2.12 7.66
N VAL A 51 9.22 -1.19 6.93
CA VAL A 51 8.10 -0.38 7.41
C VAL A 51 6.96 -0.57 6.42
N LEU A 52 5.74 -0.72 6.93
CA LEU A 52 4.52 -0.77 6.13
C LEU A 52 3.55 0.26 6.70
N THR A 53 3.03 1.12 5.84
CA THR A 53 1.98 2.08 6.20
C THR A 53 0.73 1.82 5.39
N GLY A 54 -0.42 2.17 5.98
CA GLY A 54 -1.72 2.12 5.34
C GLY A 54 -2.55 3.32 5.81
N PHE A 55 -3.78 3.05 6.24
CA PHE A 55 -4.73 4.08 6.65
C PHE A 55 -4.16 5.11 7.64
N CYS A 56 -4.25 6.39 7.28
CA CYS A 56 -3.89 7.52 8.13
C CYS A 56 -4.97 8.60 8.01
N PHE A 57 -5.37 9.19 9.15
CA PHE A 57 -6.45 10.17 9.18
C PHE A 57 -5.95 11.64 9.12
N SER A 58 -4.66 11.88 9.31
CA SER A 58 -4.09 13.22 9.45
C SER A 58 -2.82 13.39 8.63
N ALA A 59 -2.74 14.49 7.89
CA ALA A 59 -1.53 14.85 7.14
C ALA A 59 -0.32 15.06 8.06
N ASP A 60 -0.52 15.64 9.24
CA ASP A 60 0.56 15.86 10.22
C ASP A 60 1.06 14.54 10.84
N LEU A 61 0.14 13.61 11.12
CA LEU A 61 0.51 12.27 11.57
C LEU A 61 1.30 11.55 10.47
N LEU A 62 0.86 11.62 9.22
CA LEU A 62 1.57 11.02 8.09
C LEU A 62 2.97 11.61 7.94
N LYS A 63 3.13 12.94 8.02
CA LYS A 63 4.46 13.58 7.96
C LYS A 63 5.40 13.08 9.06
N GLU A 64 4.90 12.91 10.28
CA GLU A 64 5.69 12.34 11.38
C GLU A 64 6.07 10.89 11.12
N ILE A 65 5.15 10.07 10.58
CA ILE A 65 5.46 8.71 10.12
C ILE A 65 6.59 8.73 9.08
N LEU A 66 6.59 9.69 8.16
CA LEU A 66 7.66 9.83 7.16
C LEU A 66 9.00 10.24 7.77
N GLU A 67 9.02 11.09 8.80
CA GLU A 67 10.24 11.38 9.56
C GLU A 67 10.79 10.13 10.24
N ILE A 68 9.93 9.29 10.82
CA ILE A 68 10.30 7.98 11.37
C ILE A 68 10.91 7.09 10.28
N VAL A 69 10.28 7.00 9.10
CA VAL A 69 10.81 6.23 7.97
C VAL A 69 12.19 6.74 7.53
N ARG A 70 12.38 8.07 7.44
CA ARG A 70 13.66 8.69 7.09
C ARG A 70 14.73 8.37 8.13
N HIS A 71 14.41 8.46 9.42
CA HIS A 71 15.29 8.08 10.50
C HIS A 71 15.69 6.60 10.42
N GLN A 72 14.72 5.70 10.23
CA GLN A 72 14.96 4.27 10.12
C GLN A 72 15.81 3.91 8.89
N LYS A 73 15.61 4.59 7.75
CA LYS A 73 16.46 4.40 6.55
C LYS A 73 17.89 4.91 6.75
N LYS A 74 18.07 6.00 7.50
CA LYS A 74 19.41 6.48 7.87
C LYS A 74 20.14 5.47 8.77
N LYS A 75 19.42 4.84 9.70
CA LYS A 75 19.93 3.79 10.59
C LYS A 75 20.21 2.48 9.84
N ASN A 76 19.30 2.09 8.93
CA ASN A 76 19.40 0.89 8.10
C ASN A 76 19.12 1.24 6.62
N PRO A 77 20.16 1.51 5.81
CA PRO A 77 20.00 1.82 4.39
C PRO A 77 19.39 0.69 3.54
N LYS A 78 19.29 -0.53 4.07
CA LYS A 78 18.65 -1.68 3.41
C LYS A 78 17.16 -1.78 3.73
N LEU A 79 16.63 -0.95 4.63
CA LEU A 79 15.21 -0.96 5.00
C LEU A 79 14.33 -0.66 3.78
N LEU A 80 13.33 -1.52 3.59
CA LEU A 80 12.31 -1.34 2.55
C LEU A 80 11.02 -0.78 3.16
N TYR A 81 10.53 0.31 2.58
CA TYR A 81 9.27 0.94 2.94
C TYR A 81 8.17 0.61 1.94
N PHE A 82 7.10 -0.01 2.44
CA PHE A 82 5.87 -0.33 1.73
C PHE A 82 4.80 0.71 2.08
N CYS A 83 4.40 1.50 1.09
CA CYS A 83 3.39 2.54 1.23
C CYS A 83 2.10 2.10 0.56
N ASP A 84 1.05 1.89 1.34
CA ASP A 84 -0.32 1.75 0.85
C ASP A 84 -1.04 3.10 1.01
N PRO A 85 -1.22 3.87 -0.07
CA PRO A 85 -1.63 5.27 0.02
C PRO A 85 -3.14 5.41 0.14
N VAL A 86 -3.72 4.91 1.25
CA VAL A 86 -5.17 4.83 1.47
C VAL A 86 -5.81 6.22 1.48
N LEU A 87 -6.32 6.65 0.31
CA LEU A 87 -6.96 7.95 0.12
C LEU A 87 -8.45 7.80 -0.13
N GLY A 88 -8.85 6.78 -0.87
CA GLY A 88 -10.20 6.69 -1.41
C GLY A 88 -10.31 5.67 -2.53
N ASP A 89 -11.52 5.48 -3.01
CA ASP A 89 -11.81 4.57 -4.12
C ASP A 89 -13.05 5.05 -4.87
N ASN A 90 -13.29 4.55 -6.08
CA ASN A 90 -14.47 4.86 -6.90
C ASN A 90 -14.76 6.36 -7.04
N GLY A 91 -13.70 7.17 -7.16
CA GLY A 91 -13.80 8.62 -7.35
C GLY A 91 -14.08 9.42 -6.07
N LYS A 92 -14.05 8.78 -4.88
CA LYS A 92 -14.38 9.44 -3.61
C LYS A 92 -13.27 9.23 -2.59
N PHE A 93 -12.91 10.30 -1.90
CA PHE A 93 -12.01 10.23 -0.76
C PHE A 93 -12.70 9.61 0.47
N TYR A 94 -11.96 8.76 1.18
CA TYR A 94 -12.33 8.26 2.51
C TYR A 94 -11.71 9.09 3.65
N VAL A 95 -10.69 9.85 3.31
CA VAL A 95 -9.89 10.68 4.22
C VAL A 95 -9.88 12.13 3.73
N PRO A 96 -9.45 13.10 4.55
CA PRO A 96 -9.30 14.48 4.09
C PRO A 96 -8.38 14.61 2.87
N GLU A 97 -8.77 15.41 1.87
CA GLU A 97 -7.99 15.60 0.62
C GLU A 97 -6.58 16.18 0.86
N GLU A 98 -6.39 16.87 1.98
CA GLU A 98 -5.11 17.39 2.46
C GLU A 98 -4.04 16.30 2.72
N LEU A 99 -4.41 15.03 2.75
CA LEU A 99 -3.46 13.91 2.80
C LEU A 99 -2.75 13.68 1.46
N VAL A 100 -3.30 14.12 0.32
CA VAL A 100 -2.69 13.88 -0.99
C VAL A 100 -1.26 14.47 -1.08
N PRO A 101 -1.00 15.73 -0.69
CA PRO A 101 0.37 16.25 -0.62
C PRO A 101 1.30 15.42 0.29
N ALA A 102 0.83 14.99 1.46
CA ALA A 102 1.63 14.20 2.38
C ALA A 102 1.96 12.80 1.83
N PHE A 103 1.04 12.16 1.09
CA PHE A 103 1.35 10.92 0.38
C PHE A 103 2.29 11.13 -0.81
N LYS A 104 2.25 12.30 -1.47
CA LYS A 104 3.28 12.64 -2.48
C LYS A 104 4.66 12.76 -1.86
N GLU A 105 4.78 13.32 -0.65
CA GLU A 105 6.04 13.29 0.11
C GLU A 105 6.46 11.86 0.48
N ALA A 106 5.52 10.95 0.71
CA ALA A 106 5.83 9.54 0.98
C ALA A 106 6.53 8.85 -0.20
N LEU A 107 6.26 9.28 -1.44
CA LEU A 107 6.90 8.74 -2.64
C LEU A 107 8.41 8.98 -2.68
N GLU A 108 8.89 10.03 -2.01
CA GLU A 108 10.32 10.33 -1.90
C GLU A 108 11.08 9.27 -1.10
N VAL A 109 10.40 8.52 -0.25
CA VAL A 109 11.02 7.51 0.62
C VAL A 109 10.46 6.11 0.43
N ALA A 110 9.37 5.93 -0.31
CA ALA A 110 8.79 4.62 -0.59
C ALA A 110 9.67 3.78 -1.52
N ASP A 111 9.77 2.48 -1.22
CA ASP A 111 10.35 1.48 -2.13
C ASP A 111 9.24 0.76 -2.90
N PHE A 112 8.11 0.51 -2.24
CA PHE A 112 6.94 -0.18 -2.79
C PHE A 112 5.71 0.71 -2.62
N LEU A 113 4.90 0.82 -3.68
CA LEU A 113 3.63 1.57 -3.67
C LEU A 113 2.50 0.69 -4.22
N THR A 114 1.36 0.66 -3.52
CA THR A 114 0.23 -0.23 -3.86
C THR A 114 -1.10 0.53 -4.05
N PRO A 115 -1.17 1.55 -4.92
CA PRO A 115 -2.38 2.33 -5.05
C PRO A 115 -3.49 1.52 -5.75
N ASN A 116 -4.74 1.83 -5.46
CA ASN A 116 -5.85 1.52 -6.37
C ASN A 116 -5.90 2.54 -7.53
N GLN A 117 -6.90 2.40 -8.43
CA GLN A 117 -7.04 3.29 -9.58
C GLN A 117 -7.21 4.76 -9.18
N PHE A 118 -8.07 5.05 -8.19
CA PHE A 118 -8.33 6.41 -7.75
C PHE A 118 -7.07 7.06 -7.15
N GLU A 119 -6.39 6.34 -6.26
CA GLU A 119 -5.15 6.77 -5.62
C GLU A 119 -4.03 7.03 -6.63
N LEU A 120 -3.88 6.14 -7.62
CA LEU A 120 -2.89 6.32 -8.68
C LEU A 120 -3.12 7.62 -9.46
N GLN A 121 -4.38 7.99 -9.73
CA GLN A 121 -4.72 9.25 -10.38
C GLN A 121 -4.37 10.45 -9.49
N GLN A 122 -4.66 10.40 -8.19
CA GLN A 122 -4.35 11.50 -7.26
C GLN A 122 -2.84 11.73 -7.12
N LEU A 123 -2.07 10.64 -7.04
CA LEU A 123 -0.62 10.70 -6.87
C LEU A 123 0.09 11.10 -8.15
N SER A 124 -0.28 10.52 -9.29
CA SER A 124 0.36 10.83 -10.59
C SER A 124 -0.13 12.14 -11.22
N GLY A 125 -1.34 12.59 -10.87
CA GLY A 125 -2.02 13.69 -11.55
C GLY A 125 -2.46 13.36 -12.99
N LEU A 126 -2.43 12.08 -13.38
CA LEU A 126 -2.83 11.61 -14.71
C LEU A 126 -4.14 10.81 -14.63
N PRO A 127 -4.99 10.88 -15.66
CA PRO A 127 -6.16 10.01 -15.75
C PRO A 127 -5.72 8.55 -15.95
N VAL A 128 -6.49 7.61 -15.38
CA VAL A 128 -6.30 6.17 -15.55
C VAL A 128 -7.61 5.58 -16.06
N THR A 129 -7.73 5.44 -17.37
CA THR A 129 -8.95 5.01 -18.07
C THR A 129 -8.78 3.70 -18.83
N ASP A 130 -7.55 3.23 -19.00
CA ASP A 130 -7.17 2.01 -19.70
C ASP A 130 -5.77 1.54 -19.26
N GLU A 131 -5.35 0.36 -19.72
CA GLU A 131 -4.05 -0.22 -19.40
C GLU A 131 -2.86 0.69 -19.83
N PRO A 132 -2.83 1.28 -21.04
CA PRO A 132 -1.79 2.23 -21.43
C PRO A 132 -1.68 3.47 -20.51
N SER A 133 -2.81 4.09 -20.14
CA SER A 133 -2.81 5.27 -19.25
C SER A 133 -2.40 4.89 -17.82
N ALA A 134 -2.80 3.73 -17.32
CA ALA A 134 -2.32 3.20 -16.03
C ALA A 134 -0.79 3.02 -16.02
N LEU A 135 -0.24 2.39 -17.07
CA LEU A 135 1.20 2.22 -17.19
C LEU A 135 1.93 3.56 -17.30
N ALA A 136 1.37 4.54 -18.02
CA ALA A 136 1.95 5.88 -18.11
C ALA A 136 1.95 6.61 -16.75
N ALA A 137 0.90 6.44 -15.94
CA ALA A 137 0.84 6.96 -14.57
C ALA A 137 1.90 6.32 -13.67
N ILE A 138 2.01 4.99 -13.69
CA ILE A 138 3.03 4.25 -12.94
C ILE A 138 4.45 4.68 -13.37
N ASP A 139 4.71 4.70 -14.68
CA ASP A 139 6.02 5.08 -15.24
C ASP A 139 6.36 6.54 -14.90
N THR A 140 5.37 7.43 -14.76
CA THR A 140 5.58 8.81 -14.30
C THR A 140 6.04 8.87 -12.85
N LEU A 141 5.35 8.16 -11.95
CA LEU A 141 5.77 8.08 -10.55
C LEU A 141 7.17 7.47 -10.41
N MET A 142 7.42 6.34 -11.08
CA MET A 142 8.71 5.65 -10.97
C MET A 142 9.87 6.45 -11.58
N ARG A 143 9.64 7.27 -12.62
CA ARG A 143 10.67 8.16 -13.17
C ARG A 143 10.98 9.34 -12.24
N SER A 144 9.96 9.92 -11.62
CA SER A 144 10.12 11.06 -10.71
C SER A 144 10.73 10.67 -9.36
N HIS A 145 10.53 9.42 -8.92
CA HIS A 145 10.97 8.95 -7.60
C HIS A 145 11.91 7.75 -7.74
N ALA A 146 13.22 8.02 -7.63
CA ALA A 146 14.28 7.03 -7.84
C ALA A 146 14.22 5.84 -6.85
N ASN A 147 13.63 6.05 -5.66
CA ASN A 147 13.51 5.05 -4.61
C ASN A 147 12.42 4.00 -4.89
N LEU A 148 11.41 4.33 -5.71
CA LEU A 148 10.35 3.39 -6.07
C LEU A 148 10.90 2.25 -6.92
N LYS A 149 11.04 1.09 -6.28
CA LYS A 149 11.46 -0.18 -6.88
C LYS A 149 10.28 -0.91 -7.48
N PHE A 150 9.09 -0.73 -6.92
CA PHE A 150 7.89 -1.44 -7.33
C PHE A 150 6.65 -0.58 -7.14
N VAL A 151 5.79 -0.52 -8.15
CA VAL A 151 4.47 0.10 -8.06
C VAL A 151 3.45 -0.88 -8.62
N CYS A 152 2.39 -1.18 -7.86
CA CYS A 152 1.30 -2.04 -8.31
C CYS A 152 -0.04 -1.35 -8.18
N LEU A 153 -0.67 -1.05 -9.32
CA LEU A 153 -2.11 -0.83 -9.40
C LEU A 153 -2.80 -2.12 -8.99
N THR A 154 -3.40 -2.13 -7.80
CA THR A 154 -3.90 -3.34 -7.13
C THR A 154 -5.16 -3.91 -7.79
N SER A 155 -6.07 -3.05 -8.23
CA SER A 155 -7.24 -3.47 -9.00
C SER A 155 -7.83 -2.32 -9.78
N THR A 156 -8.40 -2.65 -10.95
CA THR A 156 -9.20 -1.76 -11.80
C THR A 156 -10.03 -2.62 -12.74
N ASP A 157 -11.24 -2.20 -13.06
CA ASP A 157 -12.02 -2.73 -14.18
C ASP A 157 -11.92 -1.83 -15.42
N PHE A 158 -11.20 -0.70 -15.35
CA PHE A 158 -11.17 0.36 -16.37
C PHE A 158 -12.58 0.85 -16.79
N GLY A 159 -13.59 0.65 -15.93
CA GLY A 159 -14.99 0.90 -16.26
C GLY A 159 -15.61 -0.14 -17.20
N ASP A 160 -14.93 -1.26 -17.46
CA ASP A 160 -15.46 -2.40 -18.20
C ASP A 160 -16.35 -3.26 -17.28
N ALA A 161 -17.60 -3.46 -17.70
CA ALA A 161 -18.58 -4.27 -16.96
C ALA A 161 -18.46 -5.78 -17.26
N ASN A 162 -17.33 -6.24 -17.81
CA ASN A 162 -17.08 -7.64 -18.14
C ASN A 162 -16.90 -8.57 -16.93
N GLY A 163 -16.86 -8.02 -15.71
CA GLY A 163 -16.71 -8.79 -14.47
C GLY A 163 -15.29 -9.26 -14.19
N ILE A 164 -14.27 -8.66 -14.80
CA ILE A 164 -12.85 -8.98 -14.60
C ILE A 164 -12.15 -7.77 -14.00
N LEU A 165 -11.42 -7.98 -12.91
CA LEU A 165 -10.49 -7.02 -12.35
C LEU A 165 -9.09 -7.28 -12.89
N HIS A 166 -8.41 -6.20 -13.25
CA HIS A 166 -7.04 -6.17 -13.71
C HIS A 166 -6.15 -5.57 -12.63
N GLY A 167 -4.95 -6.10 -12.48
CA GLY A 167 -3.88 -5.41 -11.77
C GLY A 167 -2.63 -5.31 -12.62
N LEU A 168 -1.92 -4.21 -12.46
CA LEU A 168 -0.73 -3.87 -13.23
C LEU A 168 0.39 -3.52 -12.27
N ALA A 169 1.57 -4.07 -12.49
CA ALA A 169 2.75 -3.71 -11.71
C ALA A 169 3.94 -3.44 -12.59
N VAL A 170 4.78 -2.50 -12.15
CA VAL A 170 6.08 -2.22 -12.74
C VAL A 170 7.12 -2.37 -11.64
N ALA A 171 8.12 -3.21 -11.90
CA ALA A 171 9.25 -3.47 -11.01
C ALA A 171 10.55 -3.05 -11.69
N ARG A 172 11.44 -2.35 -10.99
CA ARG A 172 12.82 -2.13 -11.45
C ARG A 172 13.54 -3.47 -11.45
N GLY A 173 14.20 -3.80 -12.56
CA GLY A 173 15.02 -5.01 -12.68
C GLY A 173 16.44 -4.80 -12.18
N SER A 174 17.25 -5.86 -12.29
CA SER A 174 18.64 -5.90 -11.84
C SER A 174 19.64 -5.18 -12.76
N GLY A 175 19.20 -4.78 -13.96
CA GLY A 175 20.01 -4.04 -14.92
C GLY A 175 19.66 -2.57 -14.93
N GLU A 176 20.63 -1.70 -15.23
CA GLU A 176 20.40 -0.26 -15.32
C GLU A 176 19.31 0.04 -16.36
N GLY A 177 18.25 0.73 -15.93
CA GLY A 177 17.08 1.04 -16.77
C GLY A 177 16.17 -0.14 -17.10
N SER A 178 16.43 -1.35 -16.60
CA SER A 178 15.56 -2.49 -16.86
C SER A 178 14.30 -2.43 -15.98
N VAL A 179 13.16 -2.73 -16.58
CA VAL A 179 11.86 -2.79 -15.90
C VAL A 179 11.12 -4.06 -16.29
N GLN A 180 10.46 -4.70 -15.33
CA GLN A 180 9.51 -5.77 -15.57
C GLN A 180 8.10 -5.20 -15.45
N ARG A 181 7.30 -5.39 -16.50
CA ARG A 181 5.87 -5.05 -16.48
C ARG A 181 5.07 -6.33 -16.31
N LEU A 182 4.21 -6.35 -15.30
CA LEU A 182 3.44 -7.51 -14.88
C LEU A 182 1.96 -7.16 -14.92
N ARG A 183 1.16 -8.12 -15.34
CA ARG A 183 -0.30 -8.01 -15.38
C ARG A 183 -0.92 -9.28 -14.82
N TYR A 184 -1.96 -9.12 -14.02
CA TYR A 184 -2.82 -10.23 -13.60
C TYR A 184 -4.28 -9.86 -13.79
N GLN A 185 -5.12 -10.89 -13.84
CA GLN A 185 -6.57 -10.78 -13.96
C GLN A 185 -7.22 -11.70 -12.93
N MET A 186 -8.33 -11.25 -12.37
CA MET A 186 -9.16 -12.07 -11.49
C MET A 186 -10.64 -11.79 -11.75
N PRO A 187 -11.52 -12.79 -11.62
CA PRO A 187 -12.96 -12.54 -11.63
C PRO A 187 -13.35 -11.61 -10.49
N ARG A 188 -14.24 -10.65 -10.79
CA ARG A 188 -14.87 -9.82 -9.78
C ARG A 188 -15.89 -10.67 -9.01
N LEU A 189 -15.78 -10.67 -7.69
CA LEU A 189 -16.80 -11.26 -6.82
C LEU A 189 -17.99 -10.31 -6.71
N ALA A 190 -19.19 -10.87 -6.54
CA ALA A 190 -20.42 -10.08 -6.42
C ALA A 190 -20.44 -9.30 -5.09
N GLU A 191 -19.86 -9.90 -4.05
CA GLU A 191 -19.72 -9.34 -2.73
C GLU A 191 -18.51 -8.40 -2.64
N SER A 192 -18.64 -7.34 -1.83
CA SER A 192 -17.56 -6.39 -1.56
C SER A 192 -17.03 -6.60 -0.14
N PHE A 193 -15.71 -6.58 -0.01
CA PHE A 193 -15.00 -6.77 1.25
C PHE A 193 -14.04 -5.62 1.49
N VAL A 194 -13.91 -5.18 2.73
CA VAL A 194 -12.90 -4.20 3.16
C VAL A 194 -11.63 -4.92 3.65
N GLY A 195 -10.50 -4.23 3.64
CA GLY A 195 -9.22 -4.75 4.13
C GLY A 195 -8.46 -5.66 3.16
N THR A 196 -8.96 -5.80 1.92
CA THR A 196 -8.27 -6.56 0.86
C THR A 196 -6.95 -5.91 0.44
N GLY A 197 -6.89 -4.57 0.43
CA GLY A 197 -5.66 -3.80 0.23
C GLY A 197 -4.63 -4.05 1.32
N ASP A 198 -5.04 -3.96 2.59
CA ASP A 198 -4.17 -4.24 3.75
C ASP A 198 -3.56 -5.66 3.66
N LEU A 199 -4.39 -6.66 3.33
CA LEU A 199 -3.94 -8.04 3.14
C LEU A 199 -2.98 -8.16 1.95
N PHE A 200 -3.29 -7.50 0.83
CA PHE A 200 -2.44 -7.48 -0.37
C PHE A 200 -1.05 -6.92 -0.03
N THR A 201 -0.97 -5.76 0.61
CA THR A 201 0.29 -5.07 0.93
C THR A 201 1.12 -5.87 1.93
N ALA A 202 0.48 -6.46 2.95
CA ALA A 202 1.16 -7.32 3.93
C ALA A 202 1.72 -8.59 3.27
N LEU A 203 0.96 -9.22 2.37
CA LEU A 203 1.43 -10.38 1.60
C LEU A 203 2.55 -10.00 0.63
N LEU A 204 2.47 -8.84 0.00
CA LEU A 204 3.48 -8.33 -0.92
C LEU A 204 4.82 -8.19 -0.19
N LEU A 205 4.83 -7.58 1.00
CA LEU A 205 6.01 -7.49 1.85
C LEU A 205 6.57 -8.87 2.17
N ALA A 206 5.73 -9.77 2.67
CA ALA A 206 6.17 -11.09 3.13
C ALA A 206 6.72 -11.97 1.98
N TRP A 207 6.08 -11.95 0.81
CA TRP A 207 6.54 -12.71 -0.35
C TRP A 207 7.76 -12.07 -1.01
N ASN A 208 7.83 -10.73 -1.05
CA ASN A 208 9.03 -10.03 -1.53
C ASN A 208 10.25 -10.32 -0.66
N HIS A 209 10.10 -10.43 0.66
CA HIS A 209 11.19 -10.87 1.54
C HIS A 209 11.71 -12.27 1.15
N LYS A 210 10.82 -13.21 0.82
CA LYS A 210 11.19 -14.59 0.47
C LYS A 210 11.73 -14.72 -0.96
N LEU A 211 11.28 -13.85 -1.86
CA LEU A 211 11.51 -13.93 -3.31
C LEU A 211 11.89 -12.55 -3.89
N PRO A 212 12.93 -11.87 -3.37
CA PRO A 212 13.20 -10.46 -3.69
C PRO A 212 13.49 -10.19 -5.17
N ASP A 213 13.99 -11.20 -5.89
CA ASP A 213 14.38 -11.09 -7.30
C ASP A 213 13.31 -11.62 -8.27
N ASN A 214 12.13 -12.02 -7.78
CA ASN A 214 11.07 -12.62 -8.60
C ASN A 214 9.71 -11.95 -8.39
N PRO A 215 9.53 -10.69 -8.84
CA PRO A 215 8.30 -9.93 -8.63
C PRO A 215 7.08 -10.60 -9.28
N LYS A 216 7.27 -11.38 -10.36
CA LYS A 216 6.21 -12.19 -10.98
C LYS A 216 5.66 -13.23 -10.02
N LEU A 217 6.53 -14.09 -9.46
CA LEU A 217 6.10 -15.13 -8.54
C LEU A 217 5.57 -14.54 -7.22
N VAL A 218 6.13 -13.42 -6.77
CA VAL A 218 5.59 -12.66 -5.62
C VAL A 218 4.13 -12.29 -5.88
N LEU A 219 3.82 -11.64 -7.00
CA LEU A 219 2.44 -11.24 -7.33
C LEU A 219 1.51 -12.45 -7.51
N GLU A 220 1.97 -13.52 -8.16
CA GLU A 220 1.18 -14.75 -8.28
C GLU A 220 0.78 -15.30 -6.89
N ARG A 221 1.71 -15.31 -5.93
CA ARG A 221 1.45 -15.78 -4.56
C ARG A 221 0.52 -14.84 -3.80
N VAL A 222 0.71 -13.52 -3.92
CA VAL A 222 -0.15 -12.51 -3.30
C VAL A 222 -1.59 -12.66 -3.79
N ILE A 223 -1.79 -12.62 -5.11
CA ILE A 223 -3.14 -12.66 -5.71
C ILE A 223 -3.83 -13.99 -5.46
N SER A 224 -3.11 -15.11 -5.59
CA SER A 224 -3.67 -16.42 -5.28
C SER A 224 -4.12 -16.51 -3.82
N THR A 225 -3.35 -15.96 -2.88
CA THR A 225 -3.69 -15.97 -1.45
C THR A 225 -4.88 -15.06 -1.16
N VAL A 226 -4.86 -13.81 -1.61
CA VAL A 226 -5.98 -12.85 -1.42
C VAL A 226 -7.27 -13.43 -1.99
N TYR A 227 -7.24 -13.92 -3.23
CA TYR A 227 -8.42 -14.48 -3.88
C TYR A 227 -8.95 -15.73 -3.18
N THR A 228 -8.06 -16.60 -2.67
CA THR A 228 -8.47 -17.78 -1.88
C THR A 228 -9.15 -17.38 -0.57
N VAL A 229 -8.62 -16.38 0.13
CA VAL A 229 -9.24 -15.85 1.35
C VAL A 229 -10.62 -15.26 1.05
N LEU A 230 -10.75 -14.53 -0.05
CA LEU A 230 -12.03 -13.97 -0.49
C LEU A 230 -13.06 -15.06 -0.80
N LEU A 231 -12.69 -16.10 -1.55
CA LEU A 231 -13.58 -17.22 -1.85
C LEU A 231 -14.03 -17.94 -0.57
N ALA A 232 -13.09 -18.23 0.34
CA ALA A 232 -13.43 -18.84 1.63
C ALA A 232 -14.38 -17.95 2.47
N THR A 233 -14.22 -16.63 2.37
CA THR A 233 -15.11 -15.67 3.04
C THR A 233 -16.50 -15.67 2.42
N VAL A 234 -16.60 -15.70 1.08
CA VAL A 234 -17.87 -15.83 0.35
C VAL A 234 -18.59 -17.14 0.69
N ASP A 235 -17.86 -18.24 0.78
CA ASP A 235 -18.44 -19.54 1.12
C ASP A 235 -18.93 -19.60 2.57
N TYR A 236 -18.29 -18.87 3.48
CA TYR A 236 -18.71 -18.80 4.88
C TYR A 236 -19.99 -17.98 5.11
N ILE A 237 -20.26 -16.97 4.28
CA ILE A 237 -21.45 -16.11 4.41
C ILE A 237 -22.70 -16.69 3.72
N LYS A 238 -22.54 -17.75 2.93
CA LYS A 238 -23.64 -18.50 2.29
C LYS A 238 -24.19 -19.56 3.24
#